data_AF-A0A3M9ZRQ9-F1
#
_entry.id   AF-A0A3M9ZRQ9-F1
#
_cell.length_a   1.000
_cell.length_b   1.000
_cell.length_c   1.000
_cell.angle_alpha   90.00
_cell.angle_beta   90.00
_cell.angle_gamma   90.00
#
_symmetry.space_group_name_H-M   'P 1'
#
loop_
_entity.id
_entity.type
_entity.pdbx_description
1 polymer ?
#
loop_
_entity_poly.entity_id
_entity_poly.type
_entity_poly.pdbx_seq_one_letter_code
_entity_poly.pdbx_strand_id
1 'polypeptide(L)' 'MKKIGLLGCGTIGTQIALAIDSGAIPAKLTHVFDSSENAAAA' A
#
# COMPACT_ATOMS: atom_id res chain seq x y z
N MET A 1 -7.28 6.99 -13.39
CA MET A 1 -6.88 6.10 -12.27
C MET A 1 -6.49 6.95 -11.08
N LYS A 2 -7.06 6.72 -9.89
CA LYS A 2 -6.70 7.50 -8.69
C LYS A 2 -5.33 7.03 -8.17
N LYS A 3 -4.44 7.98 -7.86
CA LYS A 3 -3.13 7.70 -7.24
C LYS A 3 -3.28 7.77 -5.74
N ILE A 4 -2.76 6.79 -5.02
CA ILE A 4 -2.85 6.71 -3.56
C ILE A 4 -1.50 6.37 -2.94
N GLY A 5 -1.22 7.01 -1.81
CA GLY A 5 -0.14 6.62 -0.92
C GLY A 5 -0.70 5.83 0.26
N LEU A 6 0.05 4.83 0.72
CA LEU A 6 -0.31 4.03 1.88
C LEU A 6 0.63 4.36 3.03
N LEU A 7 0.08 4.69 4.20
CA LEU A 7 0.82 4.88 5.45
C LEU A 7 0.48 3.71 6.37
N GLY A 8 1.48 2.89 6.69
CA GLY A 8 1.39 1.62 7.39
C GLY A 8 1.46 0.43 6.42
N CYS A 9 2.47 -0.42 6.56
CA CYS A 9 2.66 -1.64 5.75
C CYS A 9 2.49 -2.94 6.55
N GLY A 10 1.95 -2.86 7.77
CA GLY A 10 1.54 -4.02 8.57
C GLY A 10 0.32 -4.75 7.98
N THR A 11 -0.32 -5.63 8.76
CA THR A 11 -1.37 -6.54 8.28
C THR A 11 -2.47 -5.87 7.46
N ILE A 12 -3.01 -4.74 7.93
CA ILE A 12 -4.07 -3.99 7.23
C ILE A 12 -3.51 -3.33 5.96
N GLY A 13 -2.33 -2.72 6.05
CA GLY A 13 -1.66 -2.10 4.91
C GLY A 13 -1.41 -3.08 3.77
N THR A 14 -0.93 -4.29 4.11
CA THR A 14 -0.75 -5.37 3.15
C THR A 14 -2.07 -5.75 2.46
N GLN A 15 -3.17 -5.90 3.21
CA GLN A 15 -4.47 -6.23 2.61
C GLN A 15 -4.99 -5.12 1.68
N ILE A 16 -4.76 -3.85 2.04
CA ILE A 16 -5.09 -2.72 1.18
C ILE A 16 -4.25 -2.75 -0.10
N ALA A 17 -2.93 -2.98 0.01
CA ALA A 17 -2.04 -3.08 -1.14
C ALA A 17 -2.47 -4.23 -2.08
N LEU A 18 -2.81 -5.40 -1.53
CA LEU A 18 -3.30 -6.55 -2.29
C LEU A 18 -4.65 -6.28 -2.97
N ALA A 19 -5.56 -5.57 -2.32
CA ALA A 19 -6.84 -5.19 -2.91
C ALA A 19 -6.66 -4.22 -4.10
N ILE A 20 -5.64 -3.37 -4.06
CA ILE A 20 -5.28 -2.49 -5.18
C ILE A 20 -4.62 -3.29 -6.31
N ASP A 21 -3.65 -4.15 -5.98
CA ASP A 21 -2.90 -4.95 -6.96
C ASP A 21 -3.80 -5.95 -7.71
N SER A 22 -4.71 -6.60 -6.99
CA SER A 22 -5.73 -7.50 -7.58
C SER A 22 -6.80 -6.78 -8.41
N GLY A 23 -6.82 -5.45 -8.42
CA GLY A 23 -7.81 -4.65 -9.14
C GLY A 23 -9.18 -4.57 -8.47
N ALA A 24 -9.35 -5.11 -7.26
CA ALA A 24 -10.57 -4.95 -6.47
C ALA A 24 -10.81 -3.47 -6.12
N ILE A 25 -9.74 -2.69 -5.95
CA ILE A 25 -9.77 -1.24 -5.81
C ILE A 25 -9.12 -0.62 -7.06
N PRO A 26 -9.88 0.13 -7.91
CA PRO A 26 -9.35 0.74 -9.13
C PRO A 26 -8.49 1.98 -8.82
N ALA A 27 -7.28 1.72 -8.33
CA ALA A 27 -6.31 2.74 -7.96
C ALA A 27 -4.89 2.29 -8.34
N LYS A 28 -3.95 3.22 -8.25
CA LYS A 28 -2.52 2.94 -8.39
C LYS A 28 -1.82 3.35 -7.10
N LEU A 29 -1.23 2.38 -6.42
CA LEU A 29 -0.38 2.62 -5.26
C LEU A 29 0.93 3.25 -5.76
N THR A 30 1.30 4.41 -5.21
CA THR A 30 2.49 5.16 -5.67
C THR A 30 3.60 5.20 -4.63
N HIS A 31 3.25 5.19 -3.34
CA HIS A 31 4.20 5.24 -2.25
C HIS A 31 3.64 4.42 -1.08
N VAL A 32 4.54 3.73 -0.37
CA VAL A 32 4.24 3.09 0.92
C VAL A 32 5.20 3.68 1.93
N PHE A 33 4.65 4.18 3.04
CA PHE A 33 5.41 4.69 4.17
C PHE A 33 5.05 3.86 5.38
N ASP A 34 6.01 3.58 6.25
CA ASP A 34 5.78 2.96 7.55
C ASP A 34 6.65 3.67 8.59
N SER A 35 6.29 3.59 9.87
CA SER A 35 7.10 4.17 10.94
C SER A 35 8.42 3.43 11.15
N SER A 36 8.51 2.20 10.65
CA SER A 36 9.76 1.44 10.61
C SER A 36 10.40 1.54 9.22
N GLU A 37 11.55 2.22 9.14
CA GLU A 37 12.32 2.39 7.88
C GLU A 37 12.56 1.06 7.16
N ASN A 38 12.67 -0.03 7.91
CA ASN A 38 12.98 -1.36 7.37
C ASN A 38 11.76 -2.14 6.86
N ALA A 39 10.53 -1.76 7.23
CA ALA A 39 9.33 -2.48 6.78
C ALA A 39 8.75 -1.93 5.47
N ALA A 40 9.02 -0.66 5.14
CA ALA A 40 8.58 -0.04 3.88
C ALA A 40 9.44 -0.42 2.66
N ALA A 41 10.51 -1.19 2.84
CA ALA A 41 11.55 -1.45 1.83
C ALA A 41 11.42 -2.80 1.08
N ALA A 42 10.27 -3.49 1.15
CA ALA A 42 10.07 -4.79 0.49
C ALA A 42 9.33 -4.66 -0.86
#